data_AF-A0A4Z0KMX4-F1
#
_entry.id   AF-A0A4Z0KMX4-F1
#
_cell.length_a   1.000
_cell.length_b   1.000
_cell.length_c   1.000
_cell.angle_alpha   90.00
_cell.angle_beta   90.00
_cell.angle_gamma   90.00
#
_symmetry.space_group_name_H-M   'P 1'
#
loop_
_entity.id
_entity.type
_entity.pdbx_description
1 polymer ?
#
loop_
_entity_poly.entity_id
_entity_poly.type
_entity_poly.pdbx_seq_one_letter_code
_entity_poly.pdbx_strand_id
1 'polypeptide(L)'
;MTKNKDFKTLVRARMSATGENYTSARSALITQELLEATAQQNSAHPEDPELDTALEAFRHKTRSAFMPGTTLLAIPTKRRALVVILLDLLATFDPDRVYTEPEVNDHLRRFHPDCARLRRELVDYGYLGRDPHTGRYWMNTALPDRRGNQAQEAKDLEAFLR
;
A
#
# COMPACT_ATOMS: atom_id res chain seq x y z
N MET A 1 31.52 -12.25 22.02
CA MET A 1 31.40 -11.40 23.23
C MET A 1 30.95 -10.01 22.80
N THR A 2 29.85 -9.36 23.22
CA THR A 2 28.88 -9.54 24.31
C THR A 2 27.58 -8.75 24.00
N LYS A 3 26.78 -9.14 22.99
CA LYS A 3 25.44 -8.52 22.78
C LYS A 3 24.54 -8.61 24.03
N ASN A 4 24.78 -9.60 24.88
CA ASN A 4 23.98 -9.88 26.09
C ASN A 4 24.34 -9.00 27.31
N LYS A 5 25.53 -8.38 27.34
CA LYS A 5 25.96 -7.53 28.46
C LYS A 5 25.30 -6.15 28.40
N ASP A 6 25.16 -5.61 27.19
CA ASP A 6 24.55 -4.30 26.95
C ASP A 6 23.04 -4.32 27.23
N PHE A 7 22.37 -5.40 26.82
CA PHE A 7 20.93 -5.56 27.07
C PHE A 7 20.58 -5.60 28.56
N LYS A 8 21.37 -6.31 29.39
CA LYS A 8 21.15 -6.35 30.84
C LYS A 8 21.36 -4.98 31.49
N THR A 9 22.25 -4.15 30.95
CA THR A 9 22.46 -2.77 31.39
C THR A 9 21.24 -1.90 31.08
N LEU A 10 20.66 -2.05 29.88
CA LEU A 10 19.43 -1.34 29.49
C LEU A 10 18.24 -1.73 30.36
N VAL A 11 18.08 -3.03 30.65
CA VAL A 11 17.01 -3.50 31.56
C VAL A 11 17.18 -2.87 32.94
N ARG A 12 18.41 -2.84 33.49
CA ARG A 12 18.69 -2.22 34.80
C ARG A 12 18.45 -0.71 34.81
N ALA A 13 18.84 0.00 33.75
CA ALA A 13 18.59 1.43 33.62
C ALA A 13 17.07 1.72 33.60
N ARG A 14 16.31 0.92 32.85
CA ARG A 14 14.84 1.04 32.81
C ARG A 14 14.19 0.74 34.16
N MET A 15 14.62 -0.33 34.85
CA MET A 15 14.14 -0.64 36.21
C MET A 15 14.38 0.53 37.17
N SER A 16 15.56 1.18 37.10
CA SER A 16 15.88 2.34 37.94
C SER A 16 15.05 3.58 37.60
N ALA A 17 14.71 3.78 36.33
CA ALA A 17 13.95 4.95 35.88
C ALA A 17 12.43 4.82 36.11
N THR A 18 11.89 3.61 35.98
CA THR A 18 10.44 3.35 35.99
C THR A 18 9.94 2.66 37.26
N GLY A 19 10.83 2.08 38.06
CA GLY A 19 10.47 1.24 39.21
C GLY A 19 9.90 -0.13 38.82
N GLU A 20 9.90 -0.49 37.54
CA GLU A 20 9.41 -1.79 37.05
C GLU A 20 10.30 -2.95 37.54
N ASN A 21 9.70 -4.13 37.69
CA ASN A 21 10.46 -5.36 37.92
C ASN A 21 11.21 -5.82 36.65
N TYR A 22 12.16 -6.74 36.81
CA TYR A 22 13.04 -7.19 35.71
C TYR A 22 12.27 -7.78 34.52
N THR A 23 11.22 -8.56 34.77
CA THR A 23 10.44 -9.23 33.72
C THR A 23 9.67 -8.21 32.89
N SER A 24 8.99 -7.26 33.54
CA SER A 24 8.27 -6.18 32.87
C SER A 24 9.22 -5.30 32.07
N ALA A 25 10.31 -4.84 32.68
CA ALA A 25 11.31 -3.99 32.01
C ALA A 25 11.96 -4.70 30.81
N ARG A 26 12.26 -6.00 30.93
CA ARG A 26 12.78 -6.81 29.82
C ARG A 26 11.77 -7.00 28.70
N SER A 27 10.51 -7.30 29.03
CA SER A 27 9.45 -7.47 28.02
C SER A 27 9.20 -6.17 27.25
N ALA A 28 9.18 -5.02 27.93
CA ALA A 28 9.00 -3.72 27.30
C ALA A 28 10.13 -3.39 26.33
N LEU A 29 11.39 -3.68 26.69
CA LEU A 29 12.52 -3.47 25.79
C LEU A 29 12.49 -4.40 24.57
N ILE A 30 12.08 -5.66 24.74
CA ILE A 30 11.91 -6.59 23.60
C ILE A 30 10.79 -6.09 22.67
N THR A 31 9.65 -5.67 23.23
CA THR A 31 8.56 -5.10 22.44
C THR A 31 9.00 -3.83 21.73
N GLN A 32 9.76 -2.96 22.39
CA GLN A 32 10.33 -1.76 21.80
C GLN A 32 11.31 -2.09 20.67
N GLU A 33 12.19 -3.06 20.85
CA GLU A 33 13.14 -3.51 19.81
C GLU A 33 12.41 -4.14 18.61
N LEU A 34 11.33 -4.91 18.85
CA LEU A 34 10.46 -5.44 17.80
C LEU A 34 9.68 -4.33 17.09
N LEU A 35 9.23 -3.31 17.83
CA LEU A 35 8.52 -2.16 17.27
C LEU A 35 9.47 -1.28 16.47
N GLU A 36 10.71 -1.09 16.93
CA GLU A 36 11.77 -0.41 16.21
C GLU A 36 12.19 -1.19 14.96
N ALA A 37 12.32 -2.51 15.04
CA ALA A 37 12.62 -3.37 13.89
C ALA A 37 11.48 -3.33 12.85
N THR A 38 10.22 -3.39 13.28
CA THR A 38 9.06 -3.25 12.36
C THR A 38 8.93 -1.82 11.82
N ALA A 39 9.24 -0.80 12.61
CA ALA A 39 9.33 0.58 12.15
C ALA A 39 10.44 0.71 11.09
N GLN A 40 11.64 0.17 11.33
CA GLN A 40 12.77 0.17 10.37
C GLN A 40 12.48 -0.65 9.11
N GLN A 41 11.70 -1.73 9.21
CA GLN A 41 11.20 -2.45 8.02
C GLN A 41 10.13 -1.66 7.24
N ASN A 42 9.36 -0.80 7.91
CA ASN A 42 8.39 0.10 7.28
C ASN A 42 8.97 1.46 6.87
N SER A 43 10.15 1.81 7.38
CA SER A 43 10.82 3.10 7.19
C SER A 43 12.29 2.91 6.78
N ALA A 44 12.58 2.08 5.79
CA ALA A 44 13.81 2.11 4.99
C ALA A 44 13.79 0.96 3.97
N HIS A 45 13.16 1.17 2.82
CA HIS A 45 13.85 0.73 1.61
C HIS A 45 14.88 1.84 1.34
N PRO A 46 16.20 1.58 1.32
CA PRO A 46 17.12 2.54 0.74
C PRO A 46 16.63 2.75 -0.70
N GLU A 47 16.40 4.00 -1.08
CA GLU A 47 15.91 4.35 -2.41
C GLU A 47 16.93 3.79 -3.40
N ASP A 48 16.56 2.68 -4.06
CA ASP A 48 17.33 2.08 -5.13
C ASP A 48 16.93 2.84 -6.39
N PRO A 49 17.72 3.84 -6.82
CA PRO A 49 17.33 4.69 -7.93
C PRO A 49 17.21 3.90 -9.23
N GLU A 50 17.86 2.74 -9.34
CA GLU A 50 17.69 1.85 -10.50
C GLU A 50 16.31 1.19 -10.50
N LEU A 51 15.84 0.75 -9.32
CA LEU A 51 14.50 0.18 -9.16
C LEU A 51 13.42 1.21 -9.47
N ASP A 52 13.53 2.42 -8.92
CA ASP A 52 12.56 3.50 -9.17
C ASP A 52 12.51 3.88 -10.65
N THR A 53 13.68 4.04 -11.28
CA THR A 53 13.77 4.31 -12.73
C THR A 53 13.13 3.19 -13.55
N ALA A 54 13.38 1.92 -13.18
CA ALA A 54 12.80 0.78 -13.88
C ALA A 54 11.28 0.71 -13.74
N LEU A 55 10.74 1.05 -12.57
CA LEU A 55 9.32 1.09 -12.30
C LEU A 55 8.63 2.25 -13.04
N GLU A 56 9.23 3.44 -13.07
CA GLU A 56 8.75 4.57 -13.87
C GLU A 56 8.72 4.24 -15.36
N ALA A 57 9.80 3.63 -15.88
CA ALA A 57 9.86 3.17 -17.26
C ALA A 57 8.78 2.12 -17.56
N PHE A 58 8.52 1.19 -16.62
CA PHE A 58 7.45 0.21 -16.74
C PHE A 58 6.07 0.86 -16.75
N ARG A 59 5.81 1.84 -15.89
CA ARG A 59 4.57 2.62 -15.86
C ARG A 59 4.38 3.39 -17.17
N HIS A 60 5.40 4.12 -17.63
CA HIS A 60 5.35 4.86 -18.88
C HIS A 60 5.06 3.95 -20.08
N LYS A 61 5.72 2.79 -20.15
CA LYS A 61 5.48 1.77 -21.18
C LYS A 61 4.05 1.22 -21.12
N THR A 62 3.57 0.91 -19.92
CA THR A 62 2.21 0.38 -19.70
C THR A 62 1.18 1.42 -20.11
N ARG A 63 1.32 2.66 -19.66
CA ARG A 63 0.43 3.76 -20.02
C ARG A 63 0.44 4.03 -21.52
N SER A 64 1.61 4.12 -22.15
CA SER A 64 1.72 4.29 -23.60
C SER A 64 1.03 3.15 -24.38
N ALA A 65 1.07 1.92 -23.88
CA ALA A 65 0.46 0.77 -24.55
C ALA A 65 -1.06 0.68 -24.37
N PHE A 66 -1.57 0.99 -23.17
CA PHE A 66 -2.98 0.75 -22.83
C PHE A 66 -3.82 2.03 -22.76
N MET A 67 -3.21 3.18 -22.48
CA MET A 67 -3.87 4.48 -22.31
C MET A 67 -2.99 5.60 -22.89
N PRO A 68 -2.77 5.65 -24.23
CA PRO A 68 -1.95 6.67 -24.87
C PRO A 68 -2.54 8.09 -24.78
N GLY A 69 -3.79 8.23 -24.34
CA GLY A 69 -4.46 9.50 -24.09
C GLY A 69 -5.22 9.48 -22.76
N THR A 70 -6.52 9.80 -22.81
CA THR A 70 -7.42 9.76 -21.65
C THR A 70 -8.26 8.48 -21.58
N THR A 71 -8.34 7.73 -22.69
CA THR A 71 -9.14 6.51 -22.79
C THR A 71 -8.25 5.27 -22.69
N LEU A 72 -8.67 4.31 -21.88
CA LEU A 72 -8.09 2.98 -21.80
C LEU A 72 -8.58 2.17 -23.01
N LEU A 73 -7.66 1.68 -23.82
CA LEU A 73 -7.98 0.88 -25.02
C LEU A 73 -8.41 -0.55 -24.66
N ALA A 74 -7.77 -1.12 -23.64
CA ALA A 74 -8.07 -2.46 -23.14
C ALA A 74 -7.64 -2.59 -21.69
N ILE A 75 -8.36 -3.40 -20.92
CA ILE A 75 -7.98 -3.72 -19.54
C ILE A 75 -6.86 -4.78 -19.56
N PRO A 76 -5.66 -4.50 -19.03
CA PRO A 76 -4.55 -5.44 -19.05
C PRO A 76 -4.91 -6.79 -18.42
N THR A 77 -4.41 -7.87 -19.01
CA THR A 77 -4.52 -9.22 -18.45
C THR A 77 -3.41 -9.54 -17.47
N LYS A 78 -2.23 -8.93 -17.65
CA LYS A 78 -1.12 -9.05 -16.70
C LYS A 78 -1.39 -8.21 -15.47
N ARG A 79 -1.36 -8.85 -14.30
CA ARG A 79 -1.70 -8.24 -13.01
C ARG A 79 -0.86 -7.01 -12.66
N ARG A 80 0.47 -7.05 -12.83
CA ARG A 80 1.34 -5.86 -12.65
C ARG A 80 0.94 -4.68 -13.53
N ALA A 81 0.64 -4.94 -14.81
CA ALA A 81 0.20 -3.88 -15.72
C ALA A 81 -1.19 -3.35 -15.35
N LEU A 82 -2.08 -4.23 -14.87
CA LEU A 82 -3.39 -3.84 -14.36
C LEU A 82 -3.25 -2.92 -13.14
N VAL A 83 -2.40 -3.26 -12.17
CA VAL A 83 -2.13 -2.42 -10.99
C VAL A 83 -1.72 -1.01 -11.38
N VAL A 84 -0.81 -0.85 -12.35
CA VAL A 84 -0.43 0.49 -12.86
C VAL A 84 -1.66 1.29 -13.32
N ILE A 85 -2.55 0.66 -14.10
CA ILE A 85 -3.77 1.32 -14.57
C ILE A 85 -4.73 1.63 -13.41
N LEU A 86 -4.87 0.72 -12.44
CA LEU A 86 -5.73 0.94 -11.28
C LEU A 86 -5.24 2.11 -10.42
N LEU A 87 -3.93 2.24 -10.21
CA LEU A 87 -3.34 3.36 -9.48
C LEU A 87 -3.52 4.69 -10.22
N ASP A 88 -3.33 4.70 -11.54
CA ASP A 88 -3.59 5.88 -12.37
C ASP A 88 -5.06 6.31 -12.30
N LEU A 89 -5.99 5.35 -12.30
CA LEU A 89 -7.43 5.64 -12.13
C LEU A 89 -7.73 6.10 -10.70
N LEU A 90 -7.14 5.48 -9.68
CA LEU A 90 -7.34 5.83 -8.28
C LEU A 90 -6.95 7.28 -7.99
N ALA A 91 -5.83 7.75 -8.57
CA ALA A 91 -5.36 9.13 -8.44
C ALA A 91 -6.35 10.19 -8.98
N THR A 92 -7.37 9.78 -9.72
CA THR A 92 -8.43 10.67 -10.21
C THR A 92 -9.63 10.77 -9.27
N PHE A 93 -9.71 9.93 -8.25
CA PHE A 93 -10.75 10.00 -7.22
C PHE A 93 -10.33 10.98 -6.11
N ASP A 94 -11.31 11.73 -5.61
CA ASP A 94 -11.16 12.54 -4.40
C ASP A 94 -11.12 11.63 -3.15
N PRO A 95 -10.05 11.69 -2.33
CA PRO A 95 -9.91 10.85 -1.13
C PRO A 95 -10.91 11.20 -0.02
N ASP A 96 -11.42 12.43 0.03
CA ASP A 96 -12.32 12.90 1.09
C ASP A 96 -13.81 12.71 0.72
N ARG A 97 -14.08 12.11 -0.44
CA ARG A 97 -15.43 11.92 -0.97
C ARG A 97 -15.90 10.48 -0.89
N VAL A 98 -17.17 10.33 -0.49
CA VAL A 98 -17.93 9.09 -0.64
C VAL A 98 -18.74 9.16 -1.94
N TYR A 99 -18.65 8.10 -2.73
CA TYR A 99 -19.32 7.95 -4.01
C TYR A 99 -20.41 6.87 -3.93
N THR A 100 -21.46 7.05 -4.70
CA THR A 100 -22.44 6.01 -5.01
C THR A 100 -21.95 5.16 -6.18
N GLU A 101 -22.51 3.95 -6.34
CA GLU A 101 -22.16 3.10 -7.49
C GLU A 101 -22.34 3.79 -8.86
N PRO A 102 -23.43 4.54 -9.12
CA PRO A 102 -23.56 5.29 -10.37
C PRO A 102 -22.45 6.32 -10.57
N GLU A 103 -22.07 7.07 -9.52
CA GLU A 103 -20.99 8.06 -9.62
C GLU A 103 -19.64 7.41 -9.94
N VAL A 104 -19.32 6.28 -9.29
CA VAL A 104 -18.10 5.52 -9.62
C VAL A 104 -18.14 5.01 -11.05
N ASN A 105 -19.28 4.47 -11.48
CA ASN A 105 -19.44 3.96 -12.85
C ASN A 105 -19.30 5.09 -13.89
N ASP A 106 -19.92 6.24 -13.65
CA ASP A 106 -19.83 7.41 -14.54
C ASP A 106 -18.40 7.95 -14.59
N HIS A 107 -17.72 8.01 -13.44
CA HIS A 107 -16.33 8.42 -13.34
C HIS A 107 -15.40 7.52 -14.17
N LEU A 108 -15.55 6.20 -14.03
CA LEU A 108 -14.75 5.19 -14.72
C LEU A 108 -15.11 5.07 -16.21
N ARG A 109 -16.37 5.33 -16.60
CA ARG A 109 -16.82 5.28 -18.01
C ARG A 109 -16.09 6.29 -18.91
N ARG A 110 -15.54 7.36 -18.32
CA ARG A 110 -14.67 8.31 -19.04
C ARG A 110 -13.39 7.67 -19.56
N PHE A 111 -12.94 6.58 -18.91
CA PHE A 111 -11.73 5.86 -19.25
C PHE A 111 -12.02 4.58 -20.02
N HIS A 112 -13.03 3.80 -19.63
CA HIS A 112 -13.34 2.52 -20.30
C HIS A 112 -14.83 2.15 -20.16
N PRO A 113 -15.47 1.59 -21.22
CA PRO A 113 -16.88 1.19 -21.17
C PRO A 113 -17.17 0.08 -20.15
N ASP A 114 -16.23 -0.85 -19.96
CA ASP A 114 -16.30 -1.88 -18.91
C ASP A 114 -15.90 -1.30 -17.52
N CYS A 115 -16.70 -0.34 -17.04
CA CYS A 115 -16.50 0.29 -15.74
C CYS A 115 -16.74 -0.69 -14.59
N ALA A 116 -17.57 -1.72 -14.80
CA ALA A 116 -17.86 -2.73 -13.80
C ALA A 116 -16.63 -3.59 -13.46
N ARG A 117 -15.85 -4.00 -14.48
CA ARG A 117 -14.59 -4.72 -14.25
C ARG A 117 -13.57 -3.85 -13.52
N LEU A 118 -13.37 -2.59 -13.94
CA LEU A 118 -12.44 -1.68 -13.27
C LEU A 118 -12.81 -1.44 -11.80
N ARG A 119 -14.10 -1.18 -11.53
CA ARG A 119 -14.61 -1.00 -10.17
C ARG A 119 -14.37 -2.24 -9.31
N ARG A 120 -14.62 -3.44 -9.85
CA ARG A 120 -14.34 -4.70 -9.13
C ARG A 120 -12.87 -4.84 -8.80
N GLU A 121 -11.98 -4.63 -9.77
CA GLU A 121 -10.54 -4.75 -9.54
C GLU A 121 -10.04 -3.71 -8.53
N LEU A 122 -10.55 -2.47 -8.56
CA LEU A 122 -10.24 -1.45 -7.54
C LEU A 122 -10.63 -1.89 -6.12
N VAL A 123 -11.76 -2.59 -5.97
CA VAL A 123 -12.21 -3.14 -4.68
C VAL A 123 -11.43 -4.41 -4.31
N ASP A 124 -11.16 -5.30 -5.26
CA ASP A 124 -10.44 -6.56 -5.05
C ASP A 124 -8.98 -6.31 -4.63
N TYR A 125 -8.35 -5.26 -5.16
CA TYR A 125 -7.06 -4.76 -4.70
C TYR A 125 -7.19 -3.86 -3.46
N GLY A 126 -8.40 -3.57 -2.95
CA GLY A 126 -8.59 -2.77 -1.74
C GLY A 126 -8.17 -1.30 -1.88
N TYR A 127 -8.10 -0.77 -3.11
CA TYR A 127 -7.91 0.65 -3.36
C TYR A 127 -9.18 1.45 -3.09
N LEU A 128 -10.33 0.87 -3.43
CA LEU A 128 -11.64 1.37 -3.03
C LEU A 128 -12.26 0.47 -1.96
N GLY A 129 -12.80 1.08 -0.92
CA GLY A 129 -13.75 0.44 -0.01
C GLY A 129 -15.14 0.40 -0.63
N ARG A 130 -15.94 -0.59 -0.23
CA ARG A 130 -17.35 -0.70 -0.61
C ARG A 130 -18.19 -1.12 0.60
N ASP A 131 -19.30 -0.43 0.81
CA ASP A 131 -20.34 -0.88 1.73
C ASP A 131 -21.32 -1.81 0.98
N PRO A 132 -21.46 -3.09 1.40
CA PRO A 132 -22.31 -4.07 0.73
C PRO A 132 -23.81 -3.80 0.92
N HIS A 133 -24.21 -3.03 1.94
CA HIS A 133 -25.60 -2.72 2.24
C HIS A 133 -26.05 -1.42 1.57
N THR A 134 -25.19 -0.40 1.56
CA THR A 134 -25.54 0.93 1.02
C THR A 134 -25.06 1.17 -0.41
N GLY A 135 -24.15 0.35 -0.93
CA GLY A 135 -23.58 0.54 -2.27
C GLY A 135 -22.71 1.79 -2.39
N ARG A 136 -22.20 2.29 -1.26
CA ARG A 136 -21.27 3.41 -1.18
C ARG A 136 -19.83 2.94 -1.36
N TYR A 137 -19.01 3.80 -1.94
CA TYR A 137 -17.60 3.60 -2.24
C TYR A 137 -16.79 4.78 -1.71
N TRP A 138 -15.55 4.52 -1.30
CA TRP A 138 -14.60 5.54 -0.85
C TRP A 138 -13.18 5.08 -1.15
N MET A 139 -12.25 6.02 -1.25
CA MET A 139 -10.83 5.69 -1.35
C MET A 139 -10.34 5.15 0.00
N ASN A 140 -9.67 4.00 0.00
CA ASN A 140 -9.03 3.50 1.21
C ASN A 140 -7.74 4.29 1.46
N THR A 141 -7.70 5.01 2.59
CA THR A 141 -6.51 5.74 3.03
C THR A 141 -5.36 4.81 3.44
N ALA A 142 -5.68 3.56 3.81
CA ALA A 142 -4.71 2.53 4.16
C ALA A 142 -4.81 1.35 3.19
N LEU A 143 -3.70 1.02 2.54
CA LEU A 143 -3.60 -0.17 1.69
C LEU A 143 -3.61 -1.44 2.55
N PRO A 144 -4.30 -2.51 2.11
CA PRO A 144 -4.32 -3.77 2.85
C PRO A 144 -2.94 -4.44 2.87
N ASP A 145 -2.67 -5.26 3.90
CA ASP A 145 -1.49 -6.13 3.97
C ASP A 145 -1.46 -7.07 2.75
N ARG A 146 -0.53 -6.83 1.82
CA ARG A 146 -0.40 -7.61 0.58
C ARG A 146 0.20 -8.97 0.90
N ARG A 147 -0.51 -10.05 0.57
CA ARG A 147 -0.04 -11.44 0.75
C ARG A 147 0.01 -12.21 -0.57
N GLY A 148 0.91 -13.18 -0.64
CA GLY A 148 1.05 -14.07 -1.80
C GLY A 148 1.33 -13.31 -3.10
N ASN A 149 0.60 -13.66 -4.17
CA ASN A 149 0.80 -13.09 -5.50
C ASN A 149 0.56 -11.57 -5.53
N GLN A 150 -0.39 -11.05 -4.76
CA GLN A 150 -0.67 -9.60 -4.71
C GLN A 150 0.52 -8.79 -4.19
N ALA A 151 1.36 -9.37 -3.32
CA ALA A 151 2.57 -8.70 -2.84
C ALA A 151 3.59 -8.52 -3.98
N GLN A 152 3.77 -9.53 -4.83
CA GLN A 152 4.68 -9.44 -5.98
C GLN A 152 4.14 -8.56 -7.11
N GLU A 153 2.82 -8.40 -7.17
CA GLU A 153 2.14 -7.63 -8.20
C GLU A 153 2.07 -6.13 -7.88
N ALA A 154 1.84 -5.79 -6.62
CA ALA A 154 1.45 -4.42 -6.23
C ALA A 154 2.45 -3.72 -5.31
N LYS A 155 3.21 -4.44 -4.47
CA LYS A 155 4.02 -3.83 -3.41
C LYS A 155 5.03 -2.79 -3.93
N ASP A 156 5.73 -3.12 -5.02
CA ASP A 156 6.72 -2.21 -5.64
C ASP A 156 6.04 -1.03 -6.35
N LEU A 157 4.82 -1.22 -6.86
CA LEU A 157 4.06 -0.20 -7.60
C LEU A 157 3.26 0.73 -6.68
N GLU A 158 2.94 0.28 -5.46
CA GLU A 158 2.20 1.08 -4.48
C GLU A 158 3.08 2.09 -3.75
N ALA A 159 4.40 1.92 -3.81
CA ALA A 159 5.35 2.91 -3.33
C ALA A 159 5.12 4.29 -3.97
N PHE A 160 4.55 4.33 -5.19
CA PHE A 160 4.21 5.56 -5.93
C PHE A 160 2.98 6.32 -5.42
N LEU A 161 2.23 5.77 -4.46
CA LEU A 161 1.11 6.49 -3.83
C LEU A 161 1.58 7.46 -2.71
N ARG A 162 2.88 7.51 -2.43
CA ARG A 162 3.47 8.37 -1.39
C ARG A 162 3.80 9.77 -1.88
#